data_AF-A0A6N0LLN7-F1
#
_entry.id   AF-A0A6N0LLN7-F1
#
_cell.length_a   1.000
_cell.length_b   1.000
_cell.length_c   1.000
_cell.angle_alpha   90.00
_cell.angle_beta   90.00
_cell.angle_gamma   90.00
#
_symmetry.space_group_name_H-M   'P 1'
#
loop_
_entity.id
_entity.type
_entity.pdbx_description
1 polymer ?
#
loop_
_entity_poly.entity_id
_entity_poly.type
_entity_poly.pdbx_seq_one_letter_code
_entity_poly.pdbx_strand_id
1 'polypeptide(L)' 'MKTEHEREQLIKDINFLLNQAYDSTLDEIHTLLKRIDDEEDEEDIKALTEAREDRHINGTVSWEEYKGYEKETA' A
#
# COMPACT_ATOMS: atom_id res chain seq x y z
N MET A 1 24.56 -18.27 -42.60
CA MET A 1 23.30 -18.51 -41.84
C MET A 1 23.69 -19.14 -40.52
N LYS A 2 23.04 -18.74 -39.41
CA LYS A 2 23.21 -19.46 -38.14
C LYS A 2 22.77 -20.91 -38.31
N THR A 3 23.49 -21.83 -37.69
CA THR A 3 23.12 -23.24 -37.61
C THR A 3 21.87 -23.40 -36.74
N GLU A 4 21.22 -24.55 -36.85
CA GLU A 4 20.04 -24.86 -36.04
C GLU A 4 20.36 -24.86 -34.55
N HIS A 5 21.52 -25.41 -34.17
CA HIS A 5 22.02 -25.41 -32.81
C HIS A 5 22.25 -23.99 -32.25
N GLU A 6 22.83 -23.09 -33.05
CA GLU A 6 23.03 -21.69 -32.65
C GLU A 6 21.70 -20.94 -32.48
N ARG A 7 20.65 -21.30 -33.23
CA ARG A 7 19.30 -20.75 -33.04
C ARG A 7 18.66 -21.28 -31.76
N GLU A 8 18.78 -22.57 -31.48
CA GLU A 8 18.24 -23.16 -30.25
C GLU A 8 18.88 -22.57 -29.00
N GLN A 9 20.21 -22.40 -28.99
CA GLN A 9 20.89 -21.80 -27.85
C GLN A 9 20.45 -20.35 -27.63
N LEU A 10 20.32 -19.57 -28.72
CA LEU A 10 19.82 -18.20 -28.64
C LEU A 10 18.41 -18.14 -28.05
N ILE A 11 17.51 -19.06 -28.43
CA ILE A 11 16.15 -19.11 -27.88
C ILE A 11 16.18 -19.44 -26.37
N LYS A 12 17.04 -20.36 -25.94
CA LYS A 12 17.20 -20.69 -24.51
C LYS A 12 17.70 -19.49 -23.71
N ASP A 13 18.70 -18.78 -24.21
CA ASP A 13 19.26 -17.61 -23.54
C ASP A 13 18.21 -16.48 -23.44
N ILE A 14 17.43 -16.26 -24.51
CA ILE A 14 16.30 -15.30 -24.49
C ILE A 14 15.28 -15.69 -23.43
N ASN A 15 14.87 -16.96 -23.37
CA ASN A 15 13.88 -17.41 -22.39
C ASN A 15 14.40 -17.28 -20.94
N PHE A 16 15.69 -17.55 -20.71
CA PHE A 16 16.31 -17.36 -19.40
C PHE A 16 16.26 -15.88 -18.97
N LEU A 17 16.65 -14.97 -19.87
CA LEU A 17 16.61 -13.53 -19.61
C LEU A 17 15.18 -13.01 -19.37
N LEU A 18 14.20 -13.53 -20.11
CA LEU A 18 12.79 -13.17 -19.93
C LEU A 18 12.25 -13.60 -18.57
N ASN A 19 12.55 -14.83 -18.14
CA ASN A 19 12.14 -15.31 -16.82
C ASN A 19 12.82 -14.51 -15.71
N GLN A 20 14.11 -14.19 -15.86
CA GLN A 20 14.82 -13.36 -14.88
C GLN A 20 14.21 -11.95 -14.78
N ALA A 21 13.86 -11.33 -15.90
CA ALA A 21 13.23 -10.01 -15.91
C ALA A 21 11.84 -10.06 -15.26
N TYR A 22 11.08 -11.15 -15.48
CA TYR A 22 9.78 -11.36 -14.85
C TYR A 22 9.92 -11.48 -13.33
N ASP A 23 10.84 -12.30 -12.84
CA ASP A 23 11.09 -12.48 -11.40
C ASP A 23 11.53 -11.15 -10.75
N SER A 24 12.45 -10.42 -11.38
CA SER A 24 12.88 -9.10 -10.89
C SER A 24 11.74 -8.09 -10.83
N THR A 25 10.87 -8.07 -11.85
CA THR A 25 9.71 -7.17 -11.87
C THR A 25 8.71 -7.55 -10.77
N LEU A 26 8.53 -8.84 -10.51
CA LEU A 26 7.64 -9.33 -9.47
C LEU A 26 8.14 -8.94 -8.07
N ASP A 27 9.45 -9.04 -7.82
CA ASP A 27 10.07 -8.63 -6.56
C ASP A 27 9.90 -7.12 -6.31
N GLU A 28 10.02 -6.29 -7.35
CA GLU A 28 9.78 -4.85 -7.29
C GLU A 28 8.32 -4.53 -6.93
N ILE A 29 7.36 -5.18 -7.60
CA ILE A 29 5.92 -5.02 -7.30
C ILE A 29 5.62 -5.44 -5.86
N HIS A 30 6.15 -6.57 -5.41
CA HIS A 30 5.96 -7.05 -4.04
C HIS A 30 6.52 -6.06 -3.01
N THR A 31 7.69 -5.48 -3.30
CA THR A 31 8.31 -4.46 -2.44
C THR A 31 7.45 -3.20 -2.36
N LEU A 32 6.88 -2.75 -3.47
CA LEU A 32 5.97 -1.59 -3.49
C LEU A 32 4.68 -1.86 -2.72
N LEU A 33 4.08 -3.04 -2.88
CA LEU A 33 2.88 -3.42 -2.13
C LEU A 33 3.13 -3.43 -0.63
N LYS A 34 4.24 -4.04 -0.19
CA LYS A 34 4.60 -4.05 1.23
C LYS A 34 4.77 -2.64 1.80
N ARG A 35 5.36 -1.72 1.02
CA ARG A 35 5.50 -0.33 1.45
C ARG A 35 4.14 0.36 1.61
N ILE A 36 3.19 0.08 0.73
CA ILE A 36 1.82 0.62 0.85
C ILE A 36 1.16 0.10 2.13
N ASP A 37 1.25 -1.21 2.41
CA ASP A 37 0.71 -1.79 3.64
C ASP A 37 1.34 -1.14 4.90
N ASP A 38 2.67 -0.96 4.90
CA ASP A 38 3.39 -0.31 6.00
C ASP A 38 2.95 1.18 6.17
N GLU A 39 2.70 1.89 5.07
CA GLU A 39 2.20 3.27 5.06
C GLU A 39 0.75 3.36 5.60
N GLU A 40 -0.13 2.42 5.23
CA GLU A 40 -1.51 2.36 5.74
C GLU A 40 -1.53 2.11 7.26
N ASP A 41 -0.71 1.17 7.75
CA ASP A 41 -0.57 0.91 9.19
C ASP A 41 -0.07 2.16 9.95
N GLU A 42 0.89 2.91 9.39
CA GLU A 42 1.37 4.16 9.98
C GLU A 42 0.27 5.24 10.01
N GLU A 43 -0.52 5.37 8.95
CA GLU A 43 -1.64 6.31 8.88
C GLU A 43 -2.72 5.98 9.92
N ASP A 44 -3.07 4.71 10.09
CA ASP A 44 -4.04 4.25 11.10
C ASP A 44 -3.57 4.57 12.53
N ILE A 45 -2.30 4.30 12.82
CA ILE A 45 -1.69 4.63 14.12
C ILE A 45 -1.71 6.15 14.35
N LYS A 46 -1.42 6.93 13.33
CA LYS A 46 -1.44 8.39 13.39
C LYS A 46 -2.86 8.90 13.65
N ALA A 47 -3.86 8.41 12.94
CA ALA A 47 -5.26 8.78 13.13
C ALA A 47 -5.75 8.47 14.55
N LEU A 48 -5.38 7.31 15.10
CA LEU A 48 -5.67 6.96 16.50
C LEU A 48 -5.00 7.90 17.49
N THR A 49 -3.76 8.30 17.21
CA THR A 49 -3.00 9.22 18.06
C THR A 49 -3.63 10.61 18.05
N GLU A 50 -3.94 11.14 16.87
CA GLU A 50 -4.63 12.42 16.69
C GLU A 50 -6.00 12.42 17.37
N ALA A 51 -6.81 11.38 17.18
CA ALA A 51 -8.11 11.26 17.84
C ALA A 51 -8.00 11.21 19.38
N ARG A 52 -6.92 10.61 19.90
CA ARG A 52 -6.64 10.56 21.34
C ARG A 52 -6.21 11.92 21.88
N GLU A 53 -5.35 12.64 21.15
CA GLU A 53 -4.91 13.99 21.52
C GLU A 53 -6.05 14.99 21.46
N ASP A 54 -6.88 14.94 20.41
CA ASP A 54 -8.07 15.77 20.26
C ASP A 54 -9.03 15.57 21.45
N ARG A 55 -9.31 14.31 21.80
CA ARG A 55 -10.08 13.99 23.00
C ARG A 55 -9.47 14.56 24.27
N HIS A 56 -8.15 14.54 24.40
CA HIS A 56 -7.45 15.06 25.57
C HIS A 56 -7.54 16.59 25.66
N ILE A 57 -7.41 17.30 24.53
CA ILE A 57 -7.40 18.77 24.47
C ILE A 57 -8.83 19.33 24.49
N ASN A 58 -9.70 18.79 23.65
CA ASN A 58 -11.04 19.31 23.37
C ASN A 58 -12.15 18.57 24.14
N GLY A 59 -11.82 17.46 24.79
CA GLY A 59 -12.80 16.61 25.49
C GLY A 59 -13.64 15.77 24.53
N THR A 60 -14.72 15.19 25.03
CA THR A 60 -15.75 14.52 24.22
C THR A 60 -17.12 15.06 24.59
N VAL A 61 -18.04 15.07 23.63
CA VAL A 61 -19.47 15.29 23.89
C VAL A 61 -20.22 13.97 23.82
N SER A 62 -21.23 13.83 24.67
CA SER A 62 -22.17 12.72 24.57
C SER A 62 -23.04 12.85 23.32
N TRP A 63 -23.58 11.71 22.89
CA TRP A 63 -24.46 11.66 21.74
C TRP A 63 -25.73 12.52 21.97
N GLU A 64 -26.25 12.54 23.21
CA GLU A 64 -27.42 13.34 23.58
C GLU A 64 -27.15 14.85 23.53
N GLU A 65 -25.97 15.29 23.95
CA GLU A 65 -25.53 16.69 23.82
C GLU A 65 -25.42 17.09 22.35
N TYR A 66 -24.80 16.25 21.50
CA TYR A 66 -24.73 16.48 20.05
C TYR A 66 -26.12 16.64 19.41
N LYS A 67 -27.08 15.77 19.77
CA LYS A 67 -28.47 15.89 19.25
C LYS A 67 -29.22 17.12 19.76
N GLY A 68 -28.80 17.66 20.89
CA GLY A 68 -29.29 18.94 21.41
C GLY A 68 -28.78 20.11 20.58
N TYR A 69 -27.47 20.14 20.28
CA TYR A 69 -26.85 21.18 19.45
C TYR A 69 -27.49 21.30 18.06
N GLU A 70 -27.75 20.18 17.36
CA GLU A 70 -28.38 20.22 16.02
C GLU A 70 -29.79 20.84 16.03
N LYS A 71 -30.51 20.78 17.16
CA LYS A 71 -31.85 21.37 17.28
C LYS A 71 -31.84 22.85 17.62
N GLU A 72 -30.77 23.34 18.25
CA GLU A 72 -30.60 24.77 18.57
C GLU A 72 -30.01 25.57 17.41
N THR A 73 -29.30 24.91 16.49
CA THR A 73 -28.69 25.55 15.31
C THR A 73 -29.50 25.43 14.02
N ALA A 74 -30.70 24.82 14.05
CA ALA A 74 -31.62 24.67 12.92
C ALA A 74 -32.79 25.66 13.00
#